data_AF-A0A7Y5SXP5-F1
#
_entry.id   AF-A0A7Y5SXP5-F1
#
_cell.length_a   1.000
_cell.length_b   1.000
_cell.length_c   1.000
_cell.angle_alpha   90.00
_cell.angle_beta   90.00
_cell.angle_gamma   90.00
#
_symmetry.space_group_name_H-M   'P 1'
#
loop_
_entity.id
_entity.type
_entity.pdbx_description
1 polymer ?
#
loop_
_entity_poly.entity_id
_entity_poly.type
_entity_poly.pdbx_seq_one_letter_code
_entity_poly.pdbx_strand_id
1 'polypeptide(L)'
;MSTSRRFTLAAVALVTLIMPTPSSANVSNGTFSSSLTQAATWRAGTDPTSRWFADSLTVQNGVATLAPVSGTRSMIQALPITTAGTYTLTYRTRCTGTQNQDNIVHALVVTPGTTLSLGNNGIPWNINQSGVRSAGRLQTSGAAAQSWTARSFTFAITSADVTAKSFLVIAFTASCSASQFIEFDDVACDVPRASTSGGINTEWFNAPSGINSLSSVNWSSPVLTTSEESIHWPNTSNRWHPAMPADLFAIRATATIDVPRDGLWTFSLGSDDGSRLTIDGVVRINADAPQSFTTRSASVTLTKGPHTIEVRYYERTGNNGLILSWRGPGDPAAEIIPATAFDSSSPTPARTRVTRWQEISGE
;
A
#
# COMPACT_ATOMS: atom_id res chain seq x y z
N MET A 1 -47.81 -64.54 -9.89
CA MET A 1 -46.44 -64.39 -10.42
C MET A 1 -46.22 -62.92 -10.77
N SER A 2 -45.58 -62.18 -9.86
CA SER A 2 -45.24 -60.76 -10.05
C SER A 2 -43.73 -60.65 -9.93
N THR A 3 -43.04 -60.54 -11.07
CA THR A 3 -41.60 -60.34 -11.14
C THR A 3 -41.29 -58.86 -10.98
N SER A 4 -41.00 -58.43 -9.76
CA SER A 4 -40.35 -57.14 -9.50
C SER A 4 -38.87 -57.25 -9.81
N ARG A 5 -38.41 -56.59 -10.88
CA ARG A 5 -36.98 -56.43 -11.16
C ARG A 5 -36.44 -55.29 -10.30
N ARG A 6 -35.57 -55.64 -9.36
CA ARG A 6 -34.70 -54.71 -8.62
C ARG A 6 -33.66 -54.15 -9.60
N PHE A 7 -33.56 -52.83 -9.68
CA PHE A 7 -32.39 -52.16 -10.24
C PHE A 7 -31.54 -51.63 -9.09
N THR A 8 -30.32 -52.17 -8.98
CA THR A 8 -29.27 -51.72 -8.07
C THR A 8 -28.62 -50.49 -8.70
N LEU A 9 -28.72 -49.32 -8.04
CA LEU A 9 -27.98 -48.12 -8.45
C LEU A 9 -26.52 -48.29 -8.01
N ALA A 10 -25.60 -48.42 -8.98
CA ALA A 10 -24.17 -48.38 -8.72
C ALA A 10 -23.72 -46.92 -8.49
N ALA A 11 -22.93 -46.72 -7.45
CA ALA A 11 -22.36 -45.43 -7.06
C ALA A 11 -21.45 -44.88 -8.17
N VAL A 12 -21.70 -43.63 -8.59
CA VAL A 12 -20.76 -42.84 -9.38
C VAL A 12 -19.95 -42.00 -8.40
N ALA A 13 -18.68 -42.35 -8.22
CA ALA A 13 -17.72 -41.57 -7.45
C ALA A 13 -17.44 -40.26 -8.21
N LEU A 14 -17.94 -39.15 -7.68
CA LEU A 14 -17.57 -37.81 -8.13
C LEU A 14 -16.18 -37.49 -7.57
N VAL A 15 -15.13 -37.65 -8.39
CA VAL A 15 -13.80 -37.15 -8.07
C VAL A 15 -13.85 -35.63 -8.24
N THR A 16 -14.18 -34.91 -7.17
CA THR A 16 -13.98 -33.47 -7.08
C THR A 16 -12.48 -33.23 -7.03
N LEU A 17 -11.89 -32.82 -8.16
CA LEU A 17 -10.53 -32.31 -8.19
C LEU A 17 -10.52 -30.98 -7.45
N ILE A 18 -10.26 -31.01 -6.14
CA ILE A 18 -10.00 -29.81 -5.35
C ILE A 18 -8.66 -29.26 -5.86
N MET A 19 -8.72 -28.22 -6.69
CA MET A 19 -7.52 -27.46 -7.02
C MET A 19 -6.98 -26.84 -5.71
N PRO A 20 -5.66 -26.89 -5.47
CA PRO A 20 -5.07 -26.22 -4.31
C PRO A 20 -5.35 -24.72 -4.45
N THR A 21 -5.96 -24.13 -3.43
CA THR A 21 -6.03 -22.69 -3.26
C THR A 21 -4.62 -22.11 -3.45
N PRO A 22 -4.44 -21.03 -4.23
CA PRO A 22 -3.13 -20.41 -4.33
C PRO A 22 -2.69 -20.00 -2.93
N SER A 23 -1.62 -20.63 -2.46
CA SER A 23 -0.94 -20.26 -1.22
C SER A 23 -0.58 -18.78 -1.31
N SER A 24 -1.15 -17.98 -0.40
CA SER A 24 -0.75 -16.59 -0.20
C SER A 24 0.74 -16.55 0.07
N ALA A 25 1.52 -16.15 -0.92
CA ALA A 25 2.92 -15.84 -0.75
C ALA A 25 3.03 -14.65 0.22
N ASN A 26 3.75 -14.88 1.31
CA ASN A 26 4.07 -13.91 2.34
C ASN A 26 4.76 -12.68 1.72
N VAL A 27 4.05 -11.55 1.67
CA VAL A 27 4.70 -10.24 1.62
C VAL A 27 4.72 -9.75 3.06
N SER A 28 5.90 -9.76 3.68
CA SER A 28 6.13 -9.20 5.01
C SER A 28 6.09 -7.67 4.96
N ASN A 29 4.92 -7.11 4.68
CA ASN A 29 4.58 -5.71 4.90
C ASN A 29 3.64 -5.66 6.09
N GLY A 30 4.19 -5.39 7.29
CA GLY A 30 3.48 -4.98 8.50
C GLY A 30 2.25 -5.79 8.90
N THR A 31 2.09 -7.05 8.50
CA THR A 31 0.85 -7.81 8.69
C THR A 31 0.51 -7.88 10.18
N PHE A 32 -0.62 -7.32 10.60
CA PHE A 32 -1.18 -7.60 11.93
C PHE A 32 -1.51 -9.09 11.95
N SER A 33 -0.69 -9.91 12.62
CA SER A 33 -1.01 -11.31 12.80
C SER A 33 -2.25 -11.44 13.66
N SER A 34 -3.09 -12.43 13.36
CA SER A 34 -4.18 -12.86 14.23
C SER A 34 -3.68 -13.53 15.52
N SER A 35 -2.38 -13.79 15.65
CA SER A 35 -1.80 -14.41 16.85
C SER A 35 -1.68 -13.38 17.99
N LEU A 36 -2.35 -13.68 19.09
CA LEU A 36 -2.23 -12.98 20.37
C LEU A 36 -1.07 -13.57 21.18
N THR A 37 -0.29 -12.69 21.82
CA THR A 37 0.61 -13.05 22.91
C THR A 37 0.05 -12.48 24.21
N GLN A 38 -0.31 -13.36 25.16
CA GLN A 38 -0.65 -12.91 26.50
C GLN A 38 0.64 -12.54 27.24
N ALA A 39 0.80 -11.25 27.57
CA ALA A 39 1.98 -10.76 28.27
C ALA A 39 1.66 -9.49 29.06
N ALA A 40 2.26 -9.37 30.25
CA ALA A 40 2.14 -8.17 31.08
C ALA A 40 2.96 -6.97 30.55
N THR A 41 3.91 -7.21 29.64
CA THR A 41 4.80 -6.20 29.06
C THR A 41 5.15 -6.49 27.61
N TRP A 42 5.58 -5.46 26.88
CA TRP A 42 6.23 -5.58 25.57
C TRP A 42 7.46 -4.68 25.50
N ARG A 43 8.53 -5.14 24.86
CA ARG A 43 9.82 -4.47 24.78
C ARG A 43 10.28 -4.25 23.34
N ALA A 44 10.44 -2.98 22.98
CA ALA A 44 10.89 -2.55 21.66
C ALA A 44 12.24 -3.13 21.27
N GLY A 45 12.30 -3.75 20.09
CA GLY A 45 13.49 -4.39 19.53
C GLY A 45 13.87 -5.74 20.14
N THR A 46 13.12 -6.21 21.15
CA THR A 46 13.28 -7.57 21.70
C THR A 46 12.07 -8.44 21.35
N ASP A 47 10.87 -7.91 21.57
CA ASP A 47 9.63 -8.63 21.31
C ASP A 47 9.17 -8.45 19.85
N PRO A 48 8.48 -9.46 19.27
CA PRO A 48 8.05 -9.41 17.88
C PRO A 48 7.04 -8.28 17.63
N THR A 49 7.10 -7.71 16.42
CA THR A 49 6.16 -6.68 15.93
C THR A 49 5.01 -7.26 15.12
N SER A 50 5.07 -8.56 14.81
CA SER A 50 4.04 -9.20 13.99
C SER A 50 2.79 -9.59 14.78
N ARG A 51 2.77 -9.45 16.11
CA ARG A 51 1.69 -9.97 16.98
C ARG A 51 1.04 -8.89 17.82
N TRP A 52 -0.18 -9.15 18.25
CA TRP A 52 -0.83 -8.36 19.29
C TRP A 52 -0.40 -8.83 20.67
N PHE A 53 -0.21 -7.86 21.57
CA PHE A 53 0.15 -8.09 22.96
C PHE A 53 -0.89 -7.46 23.87
N ALA A 54 -1.32 -8.23 24.86
CA ALA A 54 -2.18 -7.75 25.94
C ALA A 54 -2.03 -8.65 27.16
N ASP A 55 -2.27 -8.12 28.35
CA ASP A 55 -2.25 -8.92 29.57
C ASP A 55 -3.52 -9.82 29.69
N SER A 56 -4.60 -9.43 29.01
CA SER A 56 -5.82 -10.25 28.88
C SER A 56 -6.62 -9.82 27.66
N LEU A 57 -6.57 -10.61 26.59
CA LEU A 57 -7.33 -10.40 25.36
C LEU A 57 -7.95 -11.72 24.91
N THR A 58 -9.16 -11.66 24.39
CA THR A 58 -9.75 -12.76 23.61
C THR A 58 -10.08 -12.24 22.22
N VAL A 59 -10.07 -13.14 21.24
CA VAL A 59 -10.42 -12.81 19.86
C VAL A 59 -11.44 -13.83 19.39
N GLN A 60 -12.63 -13.36 19.02
CA GLN A 60 -13.70 -14.24 18.55
C GLN A 60 -14.41 -13.60 17.35
N ASN A 61 -14.60 -14.36 16.26
CA ASN A 61 -15.36 -13.93 15.08
C ASN A 61 -14.91 -12.60 14.44
N GLY A 62 -13.62 -12.23 14.53
CA GLY A 62 -13.17 -10.94 14.00
C GLY A 62 -13.19 -9.81 15.03
N VAL A 63 -13.55 -10.08 16.28
CA VAL A 63 -13.65 -9.06 17.33
C VAL A 63 -12.59 -9.32 18.38
N ALA A 64 -11.73 -8.33 18.62
CA ALA A 64 -10.76 -8.35 19.71
C ALA A 64 -11.41 -7.76 20.96
N THR A 65 -11.42 -8.51 22.05
CA THR A 65 -12.12 -8.19 23.29
C THR A 65 -11.13 -8.10 24.44
N LEU A 66 -10.98 -6.90 25.00
CA LEU A 66 -10.22 -6.69 26.24
C LEU A 66 -11.10 -6.99 27.46
N ALA A 67 -10.59 -7.84 28.36
CA ALA A 67 -11.31 -8.25 29.56
C ALA A 67 -11.40 -7.14 30.63
N PRO A 68 -12.46 -7.11 31.44
CA PRO A 68 -12.66 -6.11 32.49
C PRO A 68 -11.60 -6.19 33.59
N VAL A 69 -11.15 -5.03 34.10
CA VAL A 69 -10.44 -4.87 35.37
C VAL A 69 -10.79 -3.55 36.05
N SER A 70 -10.52 -3.42 37.35
CA SER A 70 -10.71 -2.17 38.11
C SER A 70 -9.67 -1.06 37.79
N GLY A 71 -8.87 -1.19 36.74
CA GLY A 71 -7.82 -0.26 36.32
C GLY A 71 -7.76 -0.11 34.79
N THR A 72 -6.62 0.31 34.24
CA THR A 72 -6.41 0.34 32.78
C THR A 72 -5.73 -0.92 32.28
N ARG A 73 -6.14 -1.37 31.09
CA ARG A 73 -5.45 -2.39 30.29
C ARG A 73 -5.13 -1.82 28.92
N SER A 74 -4.03 -2.32 28.35
CA SER A 74 -3.64 -1.97 27.00
C SER A 74 -3.48 -3.21 26.15
N MET A 75 -4.06 -3.15 24.96
CA MET A 75 -3.71 -4.01 23.84
C MET A 75 -2.82 -3.20 22.91
N ILE A 76 -1.71 -3.77 22.47
CA ILE A 76 -0.84 -3.11 21.51
C ILE A 76 -0.47 -4.00 20.33
N GLN A 77 -0.18 -3.36 19.22
CA GLN A 77 0.71 -3.91 18.21
C GLN A 77 1.77 -2.87 17.85
N ALA A 78 3.00 -3.33 17.73
CA ALA A 78 4.12 -2.53 17.26
C ALA A 78 4.42 -2.82 15.78
N LEU A 79 4.99 -1.86 15.09
CA LEU A 79 5.43 -1.95 13.71
C LEU A 79 6.81 -1.26 13.60
N PRO A 80 7.77 -1.81 12.86
CA PRO A 80 9.01 -1.09 12.57
C PRO A 80 8.69 0.16 11.74
N ILE A 81 9.29 1.30 12.10
CA ILE A 81 9.18 2.51 11.27
C ILE A 81 10.24 2.43 10.18
N THR A 82 9.80 2.29 8.95
CA THR A 82 10.67 2.28 7.76
C THR A 82 10.64 3.59 6.99
N THR A 83 9.63 4.42 7.23
CA THR A 83 9.32 5.59 6.41
C THR A 83 8.80 6.77 7.23
N ALA A 84 9.27 7.97 6.92
CA ALA A 84 8.72 9.22 7.41
C ALA A 84 7.55 9.70 6.54
N GLY A 85 6.58 10.37 7.16
CA GLY A 85 5.44 10.95 6.45
C GLY A 85 4.17 10.87 7.26
N THR A 86 3.05 10.95 6.56
CA THR A 86 1.71 10.96 7.15
C THR A 86 1.11 9.57 7.19
N TYR A 87 0.80 9.09 8.39
CA TYR A 87 0.13 7.81 8.67
C TYR A 87 -1.34 8.07 9.01
N THR A 88 -2.23 7.14 8.66
CA THR A 88 -3.65 7.21 9.01
C THR A 88 -4.09 5.93 9.71
N LEU A 89 -4.58 6.04 10.95
CA LEU A 89 -5.19 4.92 11.68
C LEU A 89 -6.70 4.99 11.54
N THR A 90 -7.32 3.87 11.18
CA THR A 90 -8.77 3.65 11.20
C THR A 90 -9.09 2.46 12.08
N TYR A 91 -10.25 2.50 12.76
CA TYR A 91 -10.74 1.38 13.57
C TYR A 91 -12.23 1.55 13.87
N ARG A 92 -12.88 0.45 14.30
CA ARG A 92 -14.19 0.48 14.94
C ARG A 92 -14.09 -0.01 16.38
N THR A 93 -14.87 0.59 17.27
CA THR A 93 -14.91 0.20 18.68
C THR A 93 -16.32 0.28 19.27
N ARG A 94 -16.59 -0.51 20.31
CA ARG A 94 -17.78 -0.44 21.16
C ARG A 94 -17.49 -1.01 22.56
N CYS A 95 -18.37 -0.72 23.51
CA CYS A 95 -18.41 -1.34 24.84
C CYS A 95 -19.58 -2.33 24.93
N THR A 96 -19.47 -3.38 25.74
CA THR A 96 -20.59 -4.32 25.91
C THR A 96 -21.67 -3.84 26.90
N GLY A 97 -21.38 -2.82 27.72
CA GLY A 97 -22.33 -2.23 28.67
C GLY A 97 -22.58 -0.74 28.48
N THR A 98 -23.39 -0.17 29.37
CA THR A 98 -23.97 1.19 29.24
C THR A 98 -23.33 2.25 30.15
N GLN A 99 -22.26 1.89 30.88
CA GLN A 99 -21.58 2.82 31.81
C GLN A 99 -20.61 3.73 31.05
N ASN A 100 -20.29 4.90 31.63
CA ASN A 100 -19.30 5.81 31.08
C ASN A 100 -17.92 5.14 31.05
N GLN A 101 -17.28 5.09 29.89
CA GLN A 101 -15.91 4.56 29.75
C GLN A 101 -15.09 5.41 28.80
N ASP A 102 -13.79 5.44 29.07
CA ASP A 102 -12.79 6.07 28.20
C ASP A 102 -12.03 5.00 27.43
N ASN A 103 -12.28 5.00 26.12
CA ASN A 103 -11.49 4.24 25.16
C ASN A 103 -10.49 5.18 24.53
N ILE A 104 -9.20 4.92 24.74
CA ILE A 104 -8.14 5.79 24.27
C ILE A 104 -7.26 4.99 23.34
N VAL A 105 -7.12 5.51 22.12
CA VAL A 105 -6.26 4.91 21.12
C VAL A 105 -5.08 5.83 20.91
N HIS A 106 -3.87 5.29 21.00
CA HIS A 106 -2.63 6.03 20.84
C HIS A 106 -1.84 5.48 19.65
N ALA A 107 -1.25 6.39 18.88
CA ALA A 107 -0.08 6.11 18.07
C ALA A 107 1.16 6.64 18.81
N LEU A 108 1.97 5.74 19.36
CA LEU A 108 3.23 6.05 20.04
C LEU A 108 4.42 5.70 19.15
N VAL A 109 5.45 6.53 19.18
CA VAL A 109 6.78 6.19 18.66
C VAL A 109 7.69 5.90 19.84
N VAL A 110 8.32 4.73 19.84
CA VAL A 110 9.24 4.29 20.90
C VAL A 110 10.57 3.85 20.30
N THR A 111 11.67 4.09 21.01
CA THR A 111 13.00 3.66 20.58
C THR A 111 13.32 2.24 21.07
N PRO A 112 14.28 1.52 20.45
CA PRO A 112 14.74 0.23 20.94
C PRO A 112 15.09 0.26 22.43
N GLY A 113 14.69 -0.78 23.17
CA GLY A 113 14.89 -0.90 24.61
C GLY A 113 13.76 -0.35 25.49
N THR A 114 12.80 0.40 24.91
CA THR A 114 11.58 0.84 25.61
C THR A 114 10.74 -0.35 26.04
N THR A 115 10.32 -0.40 27.30
CA THR A 115 9.37 -1.39 27.82
C THR A 115 8.02 -0.73 28.09
N LEU A 116 6.94 -1.31 27.58
CA LEU A 116 5.56 -0.90 27.79
C LEU A 116 4.86 -1.90 28.70
N SER A 117 4.20 -1.40 29.75
CA SER A 117 3.35 -2.20 30.63
C SER A 117 1.94 -2.34 30.04
N LEU A 118 1.39 -3.55 30.05
CA LEU A 118 0.10 -3.89 29.44
C LEU A 118 -0.95 -4.32 30.49
N GLY A 119 -0.51 -4.82 31.63
CA GLY A 119 -1.34 -5.14 32.81
C GLY A 119 -1.37 -4.00 33.84
N ASN A 120 -2.34 -4.05 34.77
CA ASN A 120 -2.51 -3.19 35.95
C ASN A 120 -1.85 -1.79 35.85
N ASN A 121 -2.60 -0.84 35.28
CA ASN A 121 -2.21 0.54 34.95
C ASN A 121 -1.65 0.75 33.54
N GLY A 122 -1.45 -0.31 32.75
CA GLY A 122 -1.30 -0.28 31.29
C GLY A 122 -0.39 0.82 30.73
N ILE A 123 -0.70 1.27 29.52
CA ILE A 123 -0.13 2.49 28.95
C ILE A 123 -0.96 3.68 29.48
N PRO A 124 -0.33 4.67 30.13
CA PRO A 124 -1.04 5.84 30.64
C PRO A 124 -1.85 6.59 29.57
N TRP A 125 -2.98 7.15 29.98
CA TRP A 125 -3.91 7.85 29.08
C TRP A 125 -3.42 9.23 28.59
N ASN A 126 -2.32 9.74 29.13
CA ASN A 126 -1.90 11.11 28.89
C ASN A 126 -1.38 11.30 27.45
N ILE A 127 -2.14 12.05 26.66
CA ILE A 127 -1.79 12.42 25.28
C ILE A 127 -0.48 13.23 25.16
N ASN A 128 0.02 13.76 26.27
CA ASN A 128 1.29 14.49 26.38
C ASN A 128 2.49 13.58 26.74
N GLN A 129 2.30 12.26 26.80
CA GLN A 129 3.40 11.33 27.00
C GLN A 129 4.41 11.45 25.85
N SER A 130 5.69 11.34 26.19
CA SER A 130 6.78 11.31 25.21
C SER A 130 6.53 10.22 24.15
N GLY A 131 6.68 10.60 22.88
CA GLY A 131 6.50 9.69 21.75
C GLY A 131 5.07 9.60 21.21
N VAL A 132 4.04 10.12 21.90
CA VAL A 132 2.67 10.18 21.35
C VAL A 132 2.67 11.07 20.09
N ARG A 133 2.18 10.55 18.97
CA ARG A 133 2.03 11.28 17.70
C ARG A 133 0.57 11.64 17.42
N SER A 134 -0.36 10.81 17.87
CA SER A 134 -1.78 11.12 17.90
C SER A 134 -2.47 10.24 18.92
N ALA A 135 -3.56 10.76 19.48
CA ALA A 135 -4.43 10.03 20.37
C ALA A 135 -5.89 10.42 20.13
N GLY A 136 -6.77 9.43 20.20
CA GLY A 136 -8.21 9.63 20.16
C GLY A 136 -8.83 9.13 21.45
N ARG A 137 -9.65 9.97 22.11
CA ARG A 137 -10.48 9.56 23.24
C ARG A 137 -11.92 9.42 22.77
N LEU A 138 -12.49 8.25 22.99
CA LEU A 138 -13.91 8.00 22.83
C LEU A 138 -14.51 7.79 24.22
N GLN A 139 -15.34 8.75 24.64
CA GLN A 139 -16.16 8.63 25.83
C GLN A 139 -17.58 8.27 25.40
N THR A 140 -18.02 7.04 25.69
CA THR A 140 -19.37 6.56 25.36
C THR A 140 -20.17 6.28 26.62
N SER A 141 -21.49 6.49 26.55
CA SER A 141 -22.42 6.24 27.65
C SER A 141 -23.80 5.79 27.14
N GLY A 142 -24.57 5.11 27.99
CA GLY A 142 -25.91 4.64 27.68
C GLY A 142 -25.94 3.58 26.57
N ALA A 143 -27.10 3.39 25.94
CA ALA A 143 -27.29 2.41 24.87
C ALA A 143 -26.39 2.68 23.63
N ALA A 144 -25.97 3.93 23.43
CA ALA A 144 -25.07 4.31 22.34
C ALA A 144 -23.67 3.69 22.48
N ALA A 145 -23.23 3.36 23.70
CA ALA A 145 -21.95 2.71 23.95
C ALA A 145 -21.85 1.30 23.35
N GLN A 146 -22.98 0.64 23.13
CA GLN A 146 -23.07 -0.71 22.57
C GLN A 146 -23.05 -0.75 21.04
N SER A 147 -23.09 0.42 20.40
CA SER A 147 -23.07 0.54 18.94
C SER A 147 -21.64 0.68 18.41
N TRP A 148 -21.35 0.00 17.30
CA TRP A 148 -20.07 0.14 16.61
C TRP A 148 -19.85 1.57 16.13
N THR A 149 -18.76 2.19 16.59
CA THR A 149 -18.37 3.54 16.19
C THR A 149 -17.07 3.49 15.40
N ALA A 150 -17.09 3.98 14.15
CA ALA A 150 -15.90 4.12 13.33
C ALA A 150 -15.10 5.39 13.68
N ARG A 151 -13.78 5.29 13.65
CA ARG A 151 -12.85 6.37 13.97
C ARG A 151 -11.71 6.38 12.96
N SER A 152 -11.20 7.58 12.68
CA SER A 152 -10.05 7.82 11.82
C SER A 152 -9.23 8.98 12.38
N PHE A 153 -7.92 8.84 12.44
CA PHE A 153 -7.03 9.95 12.74
C PHE A 153 -5.71 9.83 12.00
N THR A 154 -5.10 10.97 11.74
CA THR A 154 -3.87 11.11 10.95
C THR A 154 -2.75 11.63 11.84
N PHE A 155 -1.53 11.14 11.67
CA PHE A 155 -0.36 11.56 12.43
C PHE A 155 0.92 11.50 11.59
N ALA A 156 1.91 12.32 11.97
CA ALA A 156 3.18 12.38 11.28
C ALA A 156 4.24 11.52 12.00
N ILE A 157 5.03 10.79 11.21
CA ILE A 157 6.28 10.16 11.64
C ILE A 157 7.43 10.90 10.96
N THR A 158 8.43 11.29 11.74
CA THR A 158 9.53 12.14 11.25
C THR A 158 10.69 11.32 10.71
N SER A 159 11.55 11.92 9.89
CA SER A 159 12.79 11.28 9.44
C SER A 159 13.74 10.97 10.60
N ALA A 160 13.65 11.71 11.71
CA ALA A 160 14.39 11.42 12.93
C ALA A 160 13.92 10.12 13.59
N ASP A 161 12.60 9.85 13.58
CA ASP A 161 12.03 8.59 14.08
C ASP A 161 12.52 7.39 13.27
N VAL A 162 12.59 7.52 11.94
CA VAL A 162 13.15 6.50 11.04
C VAL A 162 14.64 6.27 11.33
N THR A 163 15.41 7.35 11.47
CA THR A 163 16.86 7.31 11.71
C THR A 163 17.18 6.65 13.05
N ALA A 164 16.38 6.93 14.08
CA ALA A 164 16.49 6.30 15.39
C ALA A 164 16.06 4.82 15.40
N LYS A 165 15.60 4.28 14.26
CA LYS A 165 15.06 2.91 14.13
C LYS A 165 13.95 2.66 15.15
N SER A 166 13.10 3.66 15.34
CA SER A 166 12.00 3.59 16.28
C SER A 166 10.90 2.63 15.80
N PHE A 167 10.02 2.26 16.72
CA PHE A 167 8.84 1.44 16.46
C PHE A 167 7.59 2.32 16.63
N LEU A 168 6.64 2.17 15.70
CA LEU A 168 5.29 2.69 15.84
C LEU A 168 4.48 1.68 16.64
N VAL A 169 3.92 2.09 17.77
CA VAL A 169 3.04 1.29 18.62
C VAL A 169 1.63 1.86 18.50
N ILE A 170 0.72 1.04 17.98
CA ILE A 170 -0.72 1.30 18.05
C ILE A 170 -1.21 0.67 19.35
N ALA A 171 -1.62 1.51 20.29
CA ALA A 171 -2.10 1.09 21.60
C ALA A 171 -3.58 1.43 21.78
N PHE A 172 -4.34 0.44 22.21
CA PHE A 172 -5.72 0.60 22.65
C PHE A 172 -5.73 0.44 24.16
N THR A 173 -5.91 1.56 24.85
CA THR A 173 -6.02 1.62 26.31
C THR A 173 -7.47 1.85 26.70
N ALA A 174 -7.94 1.02 27.61
CA ALA A 174 -9.30 1.00 28.10
C ALA A 174 -9.33 1.23 29.60
N SER A 175 -10.13 2.18 30.08
CA SER A 175 -10.59 2.18 31.47
C SER A 175 -11.97 1.52 31.49
N CYS A 176 -12.07 0.35 32.12
CA CYS A 176 -13.35 -0.34 32.28
C CYS A 176 -13.71 -0.46 33.76
N SER A 177 -15.00 -0.58 34.05
CA SER A 177 -15.44 -1.15 35.32
C SER A 177 -15.24 -2.67 35.26
N ALA A 178 -15.18 -3.34 36.41
CA ALA A 178 -14.95 -4.79 36.50
C ALA A 178 -16.04 -5.67 35.81
N SER A 179 -17.01 -5.08 35.11
CA SER A 179 -18.22 -5.75 34.59
C SER A 179 -18.43 -5.63 33.08
N GLN A 180 -17.55 -4.94 32.34
CA GLN A 180 -17.78 -4.62 30.93
C GLN A 180 -16.54 -4.84 30.08
N PHE A 181 -16.77 -5.31 28.86
CA PHE A 181 -15.72 -5.59 27.88
C PHE A 181 -15.69 -4.47 26.84
N ILE A 182 -14.50 -4.25 26.28
CA ILE A 182 -14.31 -3.33 25.16
C ILE A 182 -13.86 -4.13 23.95
N GLU A 183 -14.48 -3.82 22.83
CA GLU A 183 -14.35 -4.55 21.59
C GLU A 183 -13.82 -3.67 20.47
N PHE A 184 -12.94 -4.24 19.65
CA PHE A 184 -12.33 -3.60 18.50
C PHE A 184 -12.44 -4.49 17.26
N ASP A 185 -12.69 -3.87 16.11
CA ASP A 185 -12.70 -4.53 14.79
C ASP A 185 -12.28 -3.51 13.70
N ASP A 186 -11.92 -4.00 12.52
CA ASP A 186 -11.51 -3.23 11.33
C ASP A 186 -10.41 -2.21 11.66
N VAL A 187 -9.48 -2.59 12.54
CA VAL A 187 -8.29 -1.79 12.85
C VAL A 187 -7.40 -1.79 11.61
N ALA A 188 -6.92 -0.64 11.17
CA ALA A 188 -6.00 -0.54 10.04
C ALA A 188 -5.13 0.70 10.15
N CYS A 189 -3.84 0.56 9.84
CA CYS A 189 -2.93 1.69 9.75
C CYS A 189 -2.39 1.80 8.33
N ASP A 190 -2.72 2.90 7.66
CA ASP A 190 -2.15 3.30 6.39
C ASP A 190 -0.81 3.97 6.68
N VAL A 191 0.26 3.45 6.07
CA VAL A 191 1.61 4.00 6.19
C VAL A 191 1.97 4.80 4.93
N PRO A 192 2.65 5.95 5.07
CA PRO A 192 3.19 6.71 3.95
C PRO A 192 4.23 5.85 3.24
N ARG A 193 4.22 5.92 1.91
CA ARG A 193 5.23 5.26 1.09
C ARG A 193 6.57 5.94 1.32
N ALA A 194 7.66 5.15 1.42
CA ALA A 194 8.99 5.74 1.39
C ALA A 194 9.07 6.57 0.11
N SER A 195 9.45 7.84 0.21
CA SER A 195 9.83 8.64 -0.96
C SER A 195 11.13 8.06 -1.52
N THR A 196 11.07 6.85 -2.07
CA THR A 196 12.04 6.36 -3.02
C THR A 196 11.54 6.85 -4.36
N SER A 197 12.28 7.78 -4.96
CA SER A 197 12.54 7.84 -6.40
C SER A 197 11.38 7.30 -7.25
N GLY A 198 10.58 8.17 -7.88
CA GLY A 198 9.46 7.77 -8.76
C GLY A 198 9.81 6.54 -9.62
N GLY A 199 8.88 5.58 -9.74
CA GLY A 199 9.13 4.22 -10.29
C GLY A 199 9.65 4.16 -11.73
N ILE A 200 9.81 5.33 -12.36
CA ILE A 200 10.44 5.51 -13.66
C ILE A 200 11.85 6.09 -13.47
N ASN A 201 12.86 5.31 -13.84
CA ASN A 201 14.23 5.80 -13.99
C ASN A 201 14.37 6.52 -15.32
N THR A 202 14.66 7.82 -15.28
CA THR A 202 14.68 8.71 -16.44
C THR A 202 16.08 9.26 -16.65
N GLU A 203 16.71 8.82 -17.72
CA GLU A 203 18.01 9.33 -18.18
C GLU A 203 17.81 10.42 -19.22
N TRP A 204 18.50 11.54 -19.05
CA TRP A 204 18.43 12.69 -19.95
C TRP A 204 19.72 12.83 -20.75
N PHE A 205 19.63 13.20 -22.02
CA PHE A 205 20.75 13.25 -22.95
C PHE A 205 20.73 14.56 -23.72
N ASN A 206 21.90 15.03 -24.14
CA ASN A 206 21.99 16.03 -25.20
C ASN A 206 21.74 15.35 -26.55
N ALA A 207 20.91 15.96 -27.40
CA ALA A 207 20.73 15.52 -28.77
C ALA A 207 21.67 16.30 -29.72
N PRO A 208 22.17 15.67 -30.80
CA PRO A 208 22.97 16.36 -31.79
C PRO A 208 22.13 17.39 -32.57
N SER A 209 22.80 18.41 -33.11
CA SER A 209 22.17 19.34 -34.05
C SER A 209 21.63 18.60 -35.27
N GLY A 210 20.39 18.91 -35.66
CA GLY A 210 19.74 18.26 -36.79
C GLY A 210 19.18 16.86 -36.52
N ILE A 211 19.00 16.48 -35.25
CA ILE A 211 18.35 15.21 -34.89
C ILE A 211 17.02 15.01 -35.64
N ASN A 212 16.87 13.84 -36.26
CA ASN A 212 15.70 13.42 -37.01
C ASN A 212 15.29 11.96 -36.71
N SER A 213 16.01 11.29 -35.80
CA SER A 213 15.75 9.94 -35.34
C SER A 213 16.43 9.69 -33.99
N LEU A 214 15.83 8.82 -33.18
CA LEU A 214 16.34 8.26 -31.93
C LEU A 214 17.68 7.54 -32.10
N SER A 215 17.99 7.08 -33.32
CA SER A 215 19.29 6.47 -33.64
C SER A 215 20.46 7.46 -33.59
N SER A 216 20.19 8.76 -33.70
CA SER A 216 21.19 9.82 -33.64
C SER A 216 21.61 10.18 -32.21
N VAL A 217 20.88 9.71 -31.18
CA VAL A 217 21.16 9.99 -29.77
C VAL A 217 22.25 9.05 -29.25
N ASN A 218 23.24 9.59 -28.54
CA ASN A 218 24.23 8.78 -27.80
C ASN A 218 23.67 8.31 -26.44
N TRP A 219 22.99 7.17 -26.45
CA TRP A 219 22.33 6.59 -25.26
C TRP A 219 23.27 6.02 -24.18
N SER A 220 24.59 6.08 -24.35
CA SER A 220 25.57 5.61 -23.35
C SER A 220 26.14 6.72 -22.46
N SER A 221 25.74 7.98 -22.68
CA SER A 221 26.31 9.13 -21.96
C SER A 221 25.21 10.08 -21.50
N PRO A 222 24.41 9.70 -20.47
CA PRO A 222 23.39 10.59 -19.92
C PRO A 222 24.05 11.80 -19.25
N VAL A 223 23.40 12.96 -19.38
CA VAL A 223 23.75 14.22 -18.72
C VAL A 223 23.33 14.18 -17.25
N LEU A 224 22.14 13.65 -16.97
CA LEU A 224 21.62 13.45 -15.62
C LEU A 224 20.59 12.32 -15.61
N THR A 225 20.33 11.79 -14.42
CA THR A 225 19.30 10.79 -14.17
C THR A 225 18.35 11.32 -13.11
N THR A 226 17.05 11.27 -13.39
CA THR A 226 15.96 11.62 -12.46
C THR A 226 15.05 10.42 -12.24
N SER A 227 14.11 10.61 -11.31
CA SER A 227 13.07 9.65 -11.03
C SER A 227 11.73 10.32 -11.17
N GLU A 228 10.84 9.73 -11.95
CA GLU A 228 9.55 10.32 -12.29
C GLU A 228 8.41 9.44 -11.79
N GLU A 229 7.32 10.07 -11.37
CA GLU A 229 6.11 9.36 -10.93
C GLU A 229 5.17 9.06 -12.10
N SER A 230 5.31 9.78 -13.21
CA SER A 230 4.54 9.54 -14.44
C SER A 230 5.30 10.06 -15.65
N ILE A 231 4.98 9.52 -16.83
CA ILE A 231 5.39 10.10 -18.12
C ILE A 231 4.25 11.01 -18.57
N HIS A 232 4.24 12.23 -18.05
CA HIS A 232 3.22 13.23 -18.33
C HIS A 232 3.84 14.63 -18.35
N TRP A 233 4.48 14.94 -19.47
CA TRP A 233 4.96 16.28 -19.79
C TRP A 233 4.04 16.88 -20.87
N PRO A 234 3.13 17.80 -20.50
CA PRO A 234 2.25 18.47 -21.45
C PRO A 234 3.02 19.19 -22.56
N ASN A 235 2.38 19.39 -23.72
CA ASN A 235 3.03 20.08 -24.83
C ASN A 235 3.25 21.57 -24.52
N THR A 236 4.51 22.01 -24.44
CA THR A 236 4.86 23.41 -24.14
C THR A 236 6.14 23.81 -24.87
N SER A 237 6.46 25.11 -24.93
CA SER A 237 7.78 25.59 -25.35
C SER A 237 8.77 25.80 -24.19
N ASN A 238 8.38 25.44 -22.96
CA ASN A 238 9.23 25.60 -21.77
C ASN A 238 10.19 24.43 -21.63
N ARG A 239 11.31 24.65 -20.92
CA ARG A 239 12.18 23.55 -20.48
C ARG A 239 11.48 22.71 -19.40
N TRP A 240 11.63 21.39 -19.45
CA TRP A 240 11.10 20.47 -18.43
C TRP A 240 11.96 20.35 -17.18
N HIS A 241 13.27 20.54 -17.32
CA HIS A 241 14.21 20.39 -16.22
C HIS A 241 15.23 21.54 -16.23
N PRO A 242 15.56 22.17 -15.08
CA PRO A 242 16.45 23.33 -15.04
C PRO A 242 17.88 23.05 -15.53
N ALA A 243 18.33 21.79 -15.45
CA ALA A 243 19.64 21.35 -15.94
C ALA A 243 19.62 20.87 -17.41
N MET A 244 18.46 20.91 -18.08
CA MET A 244 18.33 20.54 -19.50
C MET A 244 17.86 21.74 -20.33
N PRO A 245 18.30 21.85 -21.59
CA PRO A 245 17.75 22.84 -22.53
C PRO A 245 16.30 22.52 -22.88
N ALA A 246 15.59 23.51 -23.44
CA ALA A 246 14.22 23.33 -23.95
C ALA A 246 14.19 22.63 -25.33
N ASP A 247 15.28 22.72 -26.09
CA ASP A 247 15.47 22.11 -27.40
C ASP A 247 16.67 21.16 -27.37
N LEU A 248 16.79 20.27 -28.37
CA LEU A 248 17.95 19.39 -28.56
C LEU A 248 18.30 18.54 -27.34
N PHE A 249 17.29 17.91 -26.74
CA PHE A 249 17.48 16.93 -25.67
C PHE A 249 16.80 15.61 -26.02
N ALA A 250 17.15 14.56 -25.28
CA ALA A 250 16.50 13.27 -25.39
C ALA A 250 16.32 12.63 -24.01
N ILE A 251 15.37 11.70 -23.92
CA ILE A 251 15.03 10.98 -22.70
C ILE A 251 14.98 9.48 -22.98
N ARG A 252 15.54 8.69 -22.07
CA ARG A 252 15.23 7.27 -21.91
C ARG A 252 14.60 7.05 -20.55
N ALA A 253 13.30 6.78 -20.54
CA ALA A 253 12.54 6.46 -19.35
C ALA A 253 12.33 4.93 -19.30
N THR A 254 12.77 4.31 -18.20
CA THR A 254 12.70 2.86 -17.97
C THR A 254 11.94 2.58 -16.69
N ALA A 255 11.02 1.63 -16.73
CA ALA A 255 10.21 1.26 -15.58
C ALA A 255 9.71 -0.18 -15.69
N THR A 256 9.17 -0.70 -14.59
CA THR A 256 8.28 -1.87 -14.61
C THR A 256 6.88 -1.39 -14.29
N ILE A 257 5.90 -1.74 -15.12
CA ILE A 257 4.48 -1.48 -14.86
C ILE A 257 3.83 -2.74 -14.29
N ASP A 258 3.02 -2.60 -13.24
CA ASP A 258 2.15 -3.67 -12.76
C ASP A 258 0.79 -3.60 -13.47
N VAL A 259 0.50 -4.60 -14.29
CA VAL A 259 -0.75 -4.72 -15.03
C VAL A 259 -1.79 -5.40 -14.12
N PRO A 260 -2.94 -4.76 -13.83
CA PRO A 260 -3.85 -5.25 -12.79
C PRO A 260 -4.65 -6.51 -13.19
N ARG A 261 -4.76 -6.80 -14.49
CA ARG A 261 -5.53 -7.94 -15.03
C ARG A 261 -5.06 -8.34 -16.43
N ASP A 262 -5.21 -9.63 -16.72
CA ASP A 262 -4.99 -10.20 -18.04
C ASP A 262 -5.89 -9.52 -19.08
N GLY A 263 -5.38 -9.38 -20.30
CA GLY A 263 -6.20 -9.06 -21.47
C GLY A 263 -5.56 -8.08 -22.44
N LEU A 264 -6.38 -7.53 -23.34
CA LEU A 264 -5.95 -6.57 -24.35
C LEU A 264 -5.88 -5.15 -23.77
N TRP A 265 -4.65 -4.65 -23.60
CA TRP A 265 -4.35 -3.30 -23.15
C TRP A 265 -4.01 -2.42 -24.35
N THR A 266 -4.55 -1.19 -24.40
CA THR A 266 -4.18 -0.21 -25.43
C THR A 266 -3.32 0.88 -24.82
N PHE A 267 -2.06 0.96 -25.23
CA PHE A 267 -1.15 2.03 -24.84
C PHE A 267 -1.23 3.15 -25.85
N SER A 268 -1.14 4.40 -25.38
CA SER A 268 -1.05 5.58 -26.24
C SER A 268 0.11 6.46 -25.81
N LEU A 269 0.97 6.80 -26.77
CA LEU A 269 2.15 7.65 -26.59
C LEU A 269 1.97 8.91 -27.43
N GLY A 270 1.81 10.06 -26.77
CA GLY A 270 1.82 11.38 -27.39
C GLY A 270 3.21 11.98 -27.31
N SER A 271 3.74 12.47 -28.44
CA SER A 271 5.01 13.19 -28.44
C SER A 271 5.12 14.29 -29.49
N ASP A 272 5.91 15.30 -29.14
CA ASP A 272 6.46 16.38 -29.97
C ASP A 272 7.92 16.51 -29.50
N ASP A 273 8.96 16.07 -30.22
CA ASP A 273 9.00 15.40 -31.51
C ASP A 273 8.84 13.85 -31.43
N GLY A 274 9.97 13.13 -31.56
CA GLY A 274 10.03 11.73 -31.95
C GLY A 274 10.11 10.81 -30.74
N SER A 275 9.41 9.69 -30.76
CA SER A 275 9.36 8.78 -29.62
C SER A 275 9.16 7.32 -29.98
N ARG A 276 9.41 6.43 -29.02
CA ARG A 276 9.21 4.98 -29.14
C ARG A 276 8.83 4.38 -27.80
N LEU A 277 7.80 3.53 -27.79
CA LEU A 277 7.44 2.69 -26.65
C LEU A 277 7.83 1.24 -26.92
N THR A 278 8.58 0.67 -26.00
CA THR A 278 8.93 -0.76 -25.93
C THR A 278 8.24 -1.36 -24.70
N ILE A 279 7.61 -2.52 -24.86
CA ILE A 279 7.03 -3.30 -23.76
C ILE A 279 7.57 -4.73 -23.86
N ASP A 280 8.17 -5.23 -22.78
CA ASP A 280 8.84 -6.54 -22.70
C ASP A 280 9.86 -6.77 -23.83
N GLY A 281 10.67 -5.74 -24.09
CA GLY A 281 11.67 -5.76 -25.14
C GLY A 281 11.13 -5.66 -26.58
N VAL A 282 9.81 -5.63 -26.77
CA VAL A 282 9.17 -5.52 -28.09
C VAL A 282 8.70 -4.09 -28.34
N VAL A 283 9.10 -3.51 -29.47
CA VAL A 283 8.62 -2.18 -29.89
C VAL A 283 7.13 -2.26 -30.22
N ARG A 284 6.31 -1.48 -29.51
CA ARG A 284 4.85 -1.44 -29.68
C ARG A 284 4.39 -0.18 -30.40
N ILE A 285 5.02 0.95 -30.12
CA ILE A 285 4.76 2.22 -30.79
C ILE A 285 6.09 2.77 -31.28
N ASN A 286 6.14 3.13 -32.56
CA ASN A 286 7.31 3.76 -33.17
C ASN A 286 6.89 5.05 -33.89
N ALA A 287 7.35 6.17 -33.37
CA ALA A 287 7.06 7.53 -33.81
C ALA A 287 8.37 8.29 -34.05
N ASP A 288 9.35 7.62 -34.65
CA ASP A 288 10.74 8.09 -34.74
C ASP A 288 10.97 9.06 -35.91
N ALA A 289 10.34 10.23 -35.86
CA ALA A 289 10.52 11.31 -36.82
C ALA A 289 10.12 12.67 -36.21
N PRO A 290 10.65 13.80 -36.72
CA PRO A 290 10.21 15.13 -36.32
C PRO A 290 8.73 15.34 -36.64
N GLN A 291 7.97 15.89 -35.69
CA GLN A 291 6.53 16.05 -35.81
C GLN A 291 6.00 16.97 -34.70
N SER A 292 4.92 17.68 -34.99
CA SER A 292 4.11 18.30 -33.92
C SER A 292 3.42 17.24 -33.06
N PHE A 293 3.00 17.63 -31.85
CA PHE A 293 2.39 16.73 -30.87
C PHE A 293 1.34 15.80 -31.47
N THR A 294 1.70 14.52 -31.55
CA THR A 294 0.86 13.48 -32.16
C THR A 294 0.82 12.26 -31.25
N THR A 295 -0.39 11.78 -30.97
CA THR A 295 -0.60 10.55 -30.21
C THR A 295 -0.74 9.35 -31.14
N ARG A 296 0.06 8.32 -30.90
CA ARG A 296 -0.09 7.00 -31.53
C ARG A 296 -0.45 5.97 -30.48
N SER A 297 -1.18 4.93 -30.88
CA SER A 297 -1.62 3.87 -29.98
C SER A 297 -1.31 2.49 -30.52
N ALA A 298 -1.11 1.53 -29.62
CA ALA A 298 -0.97 0.11 -29.95
C ALA A 298 -1.65 -0.75 -28.88
N SER A 299 -2.31 -1.81 -29.32
CA SER A 299 -2.92 -2.79 -28.42
C SER A 299 -2.01 -4.01 -28.25
N VAL A 300 -1.86 -4.47 -27.01
CA VAL A 300 -1.00 -5.59 -26.62
C VAL A 300 -1.76 -6.46 -25.63
N THR A 301 -1.75 -7.77 -25.85
CA THR A 301 -2.25 -8.71 -24.84
C THR A 301 -1.17 -8.90 -23.77
N LEU A 302 -1.49 -8.53 -22.54
CA LEU A 302 -0.61 -8.65 -21.38
C LEU A 302 -1.25 -9.57 -20.34
N THR A 303 -0.39 -10.23 -19.57
CA THR A 303 -0.80 -10.94 -18.35
C THR A 303 -0.89 -9.95 -17.20
N LYS A 304 -1.59 -10.32 -16.13
CA LYS A 304 -1.56 -9.63 -14.86
C LYS A 304 -0.14 -9.73 -14.28
N GLY A 305 0.34 -8.64 -13.72
CA GLY A 305 1.64 -8.58 -13.03
C GLY A 305 2.64 -7.67 -13.73
N PRO A 306 3.93 -7.82 -13.41
CA PRO A 306 4.98 -6.91 -13.85
C PRO A 306 5.30 -7.08 -15.33
N HIS A 307 5.39 -5.96 -16.04
CA HIS A 307 5.83 -5.85 -17.43
C HIS A 307 6.86 -4.72 -17.56
N THR A 308 7.93 -4.95 -18.32
CA THR A 308 8.98 -3.93 -18.48
C THR A 308 8.59 -2.94 -19.56
N ILE A 309 8.88 -1.66 -19.34
CA ILE A 309 8.71 -0.62 -20.36
C ILE A 309 9.99 0.20 -20.56
N GLU A 310 10.19 0.64 -21.80
CA GLU A 310 11.16 1.67 -22.17
C GLU A 310 10.46 2.68 -23.08
N VAL A 311 10.45 3.95 -22.69
CA VAL A 311 10.12 5.06 -23.58
C VAL A 311 11.41 5.77 -23.95
N ARG A 312 11.67 5.87 -25.25
CA ARG A 312 12.71 6.77 -25.77
C ARG A 312 12.06 7.94 -26.48
N TYR A 313 12.60 9.12 -26.28
CA TYR A 313 12.07 10.36 -26.83
C TYR A 313 13.23 11.30 -27.20
N TYR A 314 13.03 12.14 -28.21
CA TYR A 314 13.88 13.30 -28.45
C TYR A 314 13.04 14.53 -28.80
N GLU A 315 13.57 15.68 -28.40
CA GLU A 315 13.14 17.00 -28.82
C GLU A 315 14.16 17.60 -29.78
N ARG A 316 13.70 18.11 -30.92
CA ARG A 316 14.56 18.82 -31.86
C ARG A 316 14.54 20.32 -31.58
N THR A 317 13.40 20.97 -31.79
CA THR A 317 13.20 22.40 -31.62
C THR A 317 11.71 22.73 -31.51
N GLY A 318 11.38 23.71 -30.68
CA GLY A 318 10.05 24.33 -30.66
C GLY A 318 9.25 23.92 -29.43
N ASN A 319 8.16 23.18 -29.64
CA ASN A 319 7.38 22.66 -28.53
C ASN A 319 7.81 21.25 -28.20
N ASN A 320 7.94 20.95 -26.92
CA ASN A 320 8.22 19.62 -26.40
C ASN A 320 6.98 19.07 -25.69
N GLY A 321 6.65 17.81 -25.97
CA GLY A 321 5.56 17.08 -25.29
C GLY A 321 5.87 15.58 -25.21
N LEU A 322 5.56 14.95 -24.08
CA LEU A 322 5.68 13.48 -23.92
C LEU A 322 4.66 12.95 -22.89
N ILE A 323 3.69 12.17 -23.36
CA ILE A 323 2.60 11.65 -22.52
C ILE A 323 2.38 10.16 -22.80
N LEU A 324 2.46 9.32 -21.77
CA LEU A 324 2.13 7.91 -21.83
C LEU A 324 0.83 7.62 -21.07
N SER A 325 -0.10 6.98 -21.75
CA SER A 325 -1.39 6.56 -21.21
C SER A 325 -1.71 5.13 -21.60
N TRP A 326 -2.63 4.51 -20.87
CA TRP A 326 -3.13 3.17 -21.18
C TRP A 326 -4.64 3.08 -21.04
N ARG A 327 -5.23 2.03 -21.61
CA ARG A 327 -6.62 1.66 -21.44
C ARG A 327 -6.70 0.15 -21.28
N GLY A 328 -7.22 -0.31 -20.15
CA GLY A 328 -7.35 -1.74 -19.86
C GLY A 328 -8.56 -2.39 -20.52
N PRO A 329 -8.64 -3.74 -20.43
CA PRO A 329 -9.75 -4.51 -20.97
C PRO A 329 -11.08 -4.09 -20.33
N GLY A 330 -12.03 -3.63 -21.15
CA GLY A 330 -13.36 -3.20 -20.70
C GLY A 330 -13.40 -1.81 -20.07
N ASP A 331 -12.28 -1.08 -19.99
CA ASP A 331 -12.26 0.27 -19.45
C ASP A 331 -12.92 1.27 -20.41
N PRO A 332 -13.66 2.26 -19.91
CA PRO A 332 -14.43 3.19 -20.74
C PRO A 332 -13.55 4.21 -21.46
N ALA A 333 -12.37 4.54 -20.92
CA ALA A 333 -11.45 5.55 -21.45
C ALA A 333 -10.00 5.22 -21.11
N ALA A 334 -9.06 5.88 -21.80
CA ALA A 334 -7.65 5.84 -21.43
C ALA A 334 -7.36 6.79 -20.27
N GLU A 335 -6.39 6.43 -19.44
CA GLU A 335 -5.86 7.26 -18.36
C GLU A 335 -4.34 7.41 -18.50
N ILE A 336 -3.79 8.51 -17.98
CA ILE A 336 -2.34 8.58 -17.73
C ILE A 336 -1.97 7.42 -16.83
N ILE A 337 -0.93 6.66 -17.18
CA ILE A 337 -0.51 5.52 -16.36
C ILE A 337 -0.19 6.07 -14.96
N PRO A 338 -0.92 5.64 -13.91
CA PRO A 338 -0.79 6.24 -12.59
C PRO A 338 0.54 5.85 -11.96
N ALA A 339 1.07 6.70 -11.08
CA ALA A 339 2.31 6.42 -10.34
C ALA A 339 2.29 5.09 -9.59
N THR A 340 1.10 4.64 -9.18
CA THR A 340 0.90 3.32 -8.59
C THR A 340 1.29 2.21 -9.57
N ALA A 341 0.98 2.31 -10.86
CA ALA A 341 1.33 1.26 -11.81
C ALA A 341 2.84 1.10 -12.02
N PHE A 342 3.65 2.16 -11.90
CA PHE A 342 5.13 2.10 -12.04
C PHE A 342 5.85 1.59 -10.79
N ASP A 343 5.12 1.39 -9.72
CA ASP A 343 5.63 0.71 -8.55
C ASP A 343 5.48 -0.78 -8.79
N SER A 344 6.57 -1.49 -9.08
CA SER A 344 6.58 -2.96 -9.17
C SER A 344 6.32 -3.66 -7.82
N SER A 345 5.73 -2.95 -6.86
CA SER A 345 5.09 -3.45 -5.65
C SER A 345 3.56 -3.21 -5.57
N SER A 346 2.90 -2.74 -6.65
CA SER A 346 1.47 -2.38 -6.64
C SER A 346 0.48 -3.56 -6.67
N PRO A 347 -0.84 -3.38 -6.36
CA PRO A 347 -1.55 -2.13 -6.04
C PRO A 347 -2.44 -2.21 -4.79
N THR A 348 -2.20 -1.37 -3.79
CA THR A 348 -3.14 -0.78 -2.80
C THR A 348 -2.32 0.33 -2.14
N PRO A 349 -2.86 1.39 -1.50
CA PRO A 349 -2.13 1.96 -0.35
C PRO A 349 -1.55 0.80 0.47
N ALA A 350 -0.43 0.97 1.18
CA ALA A 350 -0.07 0.01 2.22
C ALA A 350 -1.13 0.12 3.35
N ARG A 351 -2.36 -0.26 3.02
CA ARG A 351 -3.40 -0.70 3.90
C ARG A 351 -2.79 -1.91 4.53
N THR A 352 -2.15 -1.70 5.66
CA THR A 352 -2.16 -2.75 6.64
C THR A 352 -3.59 -2.81 7.16
N ARG A 353 -4.49 -3.39 6.35
CA ARG A 353 -5.89 -3.60 6.71
C ARG A 353 -5.90 -4.86 7.55
N VAL A 354 -6.21 -4.75 8.84
CA VAL A 354 -6.63 -5.93 9.60
C VAL A 354 -8.02 -6.29 9.12
N THR A 355 -8.11 -6.90 7.95
CA THR A 355 -9.36 -7.51 7.53
C THR A 355 -9.56 -8.76 8.35
N ARG A 356 -10.33 -8.59 9.43
CA ARG A 356 -10.99 -9.64 10.19
C ARG A 356 -10.02 -10.56 10.92
N TRP A 357 -10.01 -10.45 12.25
CA TRP A 357 -9.35 -11.42 13.10
C TRP A 357 -9.92 -12.82 12.87
N GLN A 358 -9.09 -13.78 12.47
CA GLN A 358 -9.49 -15.18 12.35
C GLN A 358 -8.95 -15.95 13.56
N GLU A 359 -9.85 -16.62 14.27
CA GLU A 359 -9.50 -17.57 15.33
C GLU A 359 -8.70 -18.72 14.71
N ILE A 360 -7.44 -18.90 15.13
CA ILE A 360 -6.70 -20.12 14.86
C ILE A 360 -6.99 -21.03 16.05
N SER A 361 -7.76 -22.08 15.82
CA SER A 361 -8.04 -23.07 16.85
C SER A 361 -6.75 -23.84 17.17
N GLY A 362 -6.29 -23.71 18.41
CA GLY A 362 -5.49 -24.67 19.17
C GLY A 362 -4.09 -25.03 18.66
N GLU A 363 -3.07 -24.61 19.42
CA GLU A 363 -1.97 -25.50 19.81
C GLU A 363 -1.91 -25.59 21.34
#